data_AF-A0A6P7PX44-F1
#
_entry.id   AF-A0A6P7PX44-F1
#
_cell.length_a   1.000
_cell.length_b   1.000
_cell.length_c   1.000
_cell.angle_alpha   90.00
_cell.angle_beta   90.00
_cell.angle_gamma   90.00
#
_symmetry.space_group_name_H-M   'P 1'
#
loop_
_entity.id
_entity.type
_entity.pdbx_description
1 polymer ?
#
loop_
_entity_poly.entity_id
_entity_poly.type
_entity_poly.pdbx_seq_one_letter_code
_entity_poly.pdbx_strand_id
1 'polypeptide(L)'
;MSEILCQWLNQELRVSRTVSPKSFAKAFSNGYLIGEVLFKFELQSDFAEFSESRGSTAKLNNFSRLQPTLHLLGVQFDQNVAQSIITEKPGAATKLLYQLYIALQKKKKTGLTGLEIQTMQPQTNLRLQTLKSEAFREQRLNRRRQNEIMAKIQAAIIQIPKPESNRTLKAIEAQKLMKKKKEAEDVANEIKKFEALIKKDLQIKESASKTSLETTDQTTAELLNTYSDDDYIKKIQKRLEEDAFAREQREKRRRRLLMDQLMAHEAQEEAYREEQLIHRLMRQSQQERRIAVQLMHVRHEKEVLWQNRIFREKQFEERRLKDFQDALDREAALAKQAKIDFAEQTLREKEIHEKISVERAQQRYEKHYGICAEILDQMLDLCTKVADYRLLTNNLIPHKMMHDWKELFFSGIPIYEQTSLTHGQTEPTEEHRVEVRKRNLLDSKDYEDYKVHTNM
;
A
#
# COMPACT_ATOMS: atom_id res chain seq x y z
N MET A 1 -4.10 38.31 15.97
CA MET A 1 -4.74 37.25 15.16
C MET A 1 -6.26 37.28 15.23
N SER A 2 -6.86 37.32 16.43
CA SER A 2 -8.32 37.46 16.59
C SER A 2 -8.87 38.77 16.04
N GLU A 3 -8.15 39.88 16.15
CA GLU A 3 -8.59 41.20 15.64
C GLU A 3 -8.75 41.23 14.11
N ILE A 4 -7.81 40.63 13.37
CA ILE A 4 -7.88 40.54 11.90
C ILE A 4 -9.09 39.72 11.46
N LEU A 5 -9.37 38.61 12.16
CA LEU A 5 -10.55 37.78 11.90
C LEU A 5 -11.85 38.50 12.27
N CYS A 6 -11.88 39.24 13.37
CA CYS A 6 -13.03 40.07 13.72
C CYS A 6 -13.28 41.17 12.69
N GLN A 7 -12.23 41.80 12.17
CA GLN A 7 -12.34 42.79 11.11
C GLN A 7 -12.90 42.17 9.83
N TRP A 8 -12.37 41.02 9.41
CA TRP A 8 -12.86 40.27 8.26
C TRP A 8 -14.35 39.90 8.38
N LEU A 9 -14.76 39.33 9.51
CA LEU A 9 -16.14 38.92 9.75
C LEU A 9 -17.11 40.11 9.77
N ASN A 10 -16.76 41.19 10.47
CA ASN A 10 -17.66 42.33 10.69
C ASN A 10 -17.69 43.30 9.49
N GLN A 11 -16.55 43.57 8.86
CA GLN A 11 -16.43 44.57 7.79
C GLN A 11 -16.61 43.97 6.39
N GLU A 12 -15.98 42.83 6.10
CA GLU A 12 -16.05 42.21 4.77
C GLU A 12 -17.28 41.31 4.62
N LEU A 13 -17.49 40.37 5.56
CA LEU A 13 -18.59 39.41 5.46
C LEU A 13 -19.92 39.93 6.02
N ARG A 14 -19.89 40.94 6.90
CA ARG A 14 -21.07 41.51 7.59
C ARG A 14 -21.99 40.42 8.16
N VAL A 15 -21.45 39.56 9.01
CA VAL A 15 -22.22 38.50 9.69
C VAL A 15 -23.33 39.09 10.58
N SER A 16 -24.38 38.31 10.83
CA SER A 16 -25.59 38.74 11.54
C SER A 16 -25.34 39.22 12.97
N ARG A 17 -24.22 38.78 13.59
CA ARG A 17 -23.84 39.16 14.94
C ARG A 17 -22.44 39.75 14.99
N THR A 18 -22.30 40.91 15.62
CA THR A 18 -21.00 41.57 15.81
C THR A 18 -20.09 40.75 16.72
N VAL A 19 -18.90 40.39 16.21
CA VAL A 19 -17.92 39.59 16.95
C VAL A 19 -16.83 40.49 17.52
N SER A 20 -16.60 40.42 18.82
CA SER A 20 -15.48 41.08 19.49
C SER A 20 -14.37 40.08 19.84
N PRO A 21 -13.10 40.50 19.93
CA PRO A 21 -12.00 39.61 20.31
C PRO A 21 -12.19 38.94 21.68
N LYS A 22 -12.86 39.64 22.62
CA LYS A 22 -13.15 39.13 23.98
C LYS A 22 -14.30 38.12 24.00
N SER A 23 -15.26 38.23 23.09
CA SER A 23 -16.43 37.33 22.99
C SER A 23 -16.30 36.28 21.89
N PHE A 24 -15.14 36.18 21.24
CA PHE A 24 -14.94 35.36 20.04
C PHE A 24 -15.26 33.88 20.28
N ALA A 25 -14.69 33.26 21.32
CA ALA A 25 -14.95 31.85 21.62
C ALA A 25 -16.44 31.56 21.87
N LYS A 26 -17.12 32.47 22.58
CA LYS A 26 -18.54 32.36 22.91
C LYS A 26 -19.47 32.60 21.72
N ALA A 27 -19.09 33.48 20.80
CA ALA A 27 -19.86 33.74 19.59
C ALA A 27 -19.87 32.51 18.66
N PHE A 28 -18.74 31.81 18.58
CA PHE A 28 -18.56 30.65 17.70
C PHE A 28 -18.90 29.30 18.34
N SER A 29 -19.19 29.24 19.65
CA SER A 29 -19.47 27.99 20.35
C SER A 29 -20.76 27.30 19.92
N ASN A 30 -21.65 27.99 19.21
CA ASN A 30 -22.88 27.41 18.64
C ASN A 30 -22.69 26.85 17.22
N GLY A 31 -21.62 27.19 16.51
CA GLY A 31 -21.43 26.80 15.11
C GLY A 31 -22.32 27.52 14.10
N TYR A 32 -23.42 28.17 14.52
CA TYR A 32 -24.32 28.94 13.65
C TYR A 32 -23.58 29.99 12.80
N LEU A 33 -22.72 30.81 13.43
CA LEU A 33 -21.93 31.82 12.70
C LEU A 33 -20.94 31.21 11.70
N ILE A 34 -20.46 29.98 11.94
CA ILE A 34 -19.59 29.28 10.99
C ILE A 34 -20.42 28.84 9.78
N GLY A 35 -21.64 28.34 10.02
CA GLY A 35 -22.60 28.03 8.97
C GLY A 35 -22.97 29.25 8.14
N GLU A 36 -23.19 30.40 8.78
CA GLU A 36 -23.49 31.65 8.09
C GLU A 36 -22.34 32.10 7.18
N VAL A 37 -21.10 31.98 7.66
CA VAL A 37 -19.91 32.25 6.83
C VAL A 37 -19.90 31.33 5.62
N LEU A 38 -20.08 30.02 5.78
CA LEU A 38 -20.08 29.07 4.66
C LEU A 38 -21.25 29.27 3.68
N PHE A 39 -22.42 29.65 4.19
CA PHE A 39 -23.60 29.98 3.38
C PHE A 39 -23.31 31.19 2.48
N LYS A 40 -22.67 32.25 3.00
CA LYS A 40 -22.29 33.43 2.20
C LYS A 40 -21.29 33.13 1.09
N PHE A 41 -20.56 32.02 1.18
CA PHE A 41 -19.66 31.54 0.12
C PHE A 41 -20.30 30.47 -0.78
N GLU A 42 -21.62 30.27 -0.68
CA GLU A 42 -22.41 29.27 -1.42
C GLU A 42 -21.91 27.83 -1.24
N LEU A 43 -21.31 27.54 -0.08
CA LEU A 43 -20.75 26.22 0.22
C LEU A 43 -21.67 25.36 1.08
N GLN A 44 -22.64 25.97 1.75
CA GLN A 44 -23.55 25.31 2.66
C GLN A 44 -24.98 25.68 2.27
N SER A 45 -25.70 24.78 1.60
CA SER A 45 -27.08 25.03 1.14
C SER A 45 -28.13 24.76 2.23
N ASP A 46 -27.80 23.95 3.23
CA ASP A 46 -28.70 23.52 4.32
C ASP A 46 -28.73 24.50 5.52
N PHE A 47 -28.34 25.76 5.32
CA PHE A 47 -28.28 26.75 6.40
C PHE A 47 -29.63 26.99 7.09
N ALA A 48 -30.75 26.76 6.41
CA ALA A 48 -32.09 26.86 6.99
C ALA A 48 -32.32 25.90 8.18
N GLU A 49 -31.57 24.80 8.26
CA GLU A 49 -31.68 23.80 9.32
C GLU A 49 -30.80 24.11 10.54
N PHE A 50 -30.01 25.19 10.48
CA PHE A 50 -29.17 25.64 11.59
C PHE A 50 -29.99 26.40 12.64
N SER A 51 -29.72 26.14 13.91
CA SER A 51 -30.42 26.78 15.03
C SER A 51 -29.47 27.63 15.88
N GLU A 52 -29.88 28.86 16.22
CA GLU A 52 -29.14 29.72 17.16
C GLU A 52 -29.42 29.37 18.64
N SER A 53 -30.14 28.28 18.91
CA SER A 53 -30.44 27.82 20.27
C SER A 53 -29.17 27.52 21.08
N ARG A 54 -29.20 27.82 22.39
CA ARG A 54 -28.07 27.54 23.31
C ARG A 54 -27.99 26.08 23.76
N GLY A 55 -28.96 25.24 23.38
CA GLY A 55 -29.01 23.83 23.75
C GLY A 55 -27.83 23.02 23.19
N SER A 56 -27.32 22.06 23.95
CA SER A 56 -26.21 21.18 23.52
C SER A 56 -26.54 20.39 22.26
N THR A 57 -27.80 19.99 22.08
CA THR A 57 -28.31 19.30 20.90
C THR A 57 -28.24 20.17 19.64
N ALA A 58 -28.58 21.45 19.75
CA ALA A 58 -28.47 22.42 18.65
C ALA A 58 -27.01 22.63 18.25
N LYS A 59 -26.10 22.79 19.23
CA LYS A 59 -24.66 22.91 18.97
C LYS A 59 -24.12 21.69 18.22
N LEU A 60 -24.44 20.48 18.70
CA LEU A 60 -23.98 19.24 18.06
C LEU A 60 -24.54 19.07 16.64
N ASN A 61 -25.81 19.39 16.43
CA ASN A 61 -26.43 19.35 15.11
C ASN A 61 -25.74 20.33 14.15
N ASN A 62 -25.57 21.59 14.57
CA ASN A 62 -24.85 22.61 13.78
C ASN A 62 -23.43 22.12 13.41
N PHE A 63 -22.64 21.60 14.36
CA PHE A 63 -21.29 21.13 14.06
C PHE A 63 -21.25 19.86 13.19
N SER A 64 -22.24 18.96 13.31
CA SER A 64 -22.34 17.77 12.46
C SER A 64 -22.58 18.14 10.99
N ARG A 65 -23.35 19.19 10.73
CA ARG A 65 -23.63 19.70 9.38
C ARG A 65 -22.47 20.47 8.77
N LEU A 66 -21.62 21.08 9.60
CA LEU A 66 -20.41 21.75 9.14
C LEU A 66 -19.30 20.77 8.75
N GLN A 67 -19.32 19.55 9.27
CA GLN A 67 -18.24 18.59 9.08
C GLN A 67 -17.99 18.22 7.60
N PRO A 68 -19.01 17.89 6.77
CA PRO A 68 -18.80 17.56 5.36
C PRO A 68 -18.19 18.72 4.57
N THR A 69 -18.69 19.94 4.77
CA THR A 69 -18.21 21.12 4.04
C THR A 69 -16.81 21.55 4.45
N LEU A 70 -16.47 21.46 5.75
CA LEU A 70 -15.12 21.72 6.22
C LEU A 70 -14.11 20.69 5.69
N HIS A 71 -14.49 19.41 5.64
CA HIS A 71 -13.64 18.37 5.08
C HIS A 71 -13.40 18.57 3.58
N LEU A 72 -14.43 19.00 2.85
CA LEU A 72 -14.34 19.33 1.43
C LEU A 72 -13.36 20.49 1.15
N LEU A 73 -13.30 21.48 2.05
CA LEU A 73 -12.34 22.58 1.99
C LEU A 73 -10.92 22.19 2.42
N GLY A 74 -10.68 20.92 2.75
CA GLY A 74 -9.38 20.42 3.24
C GLY A 74 -9.05 20.86 4.67
N VAL A 75 -10.03 21.30 5.45
CA VAL A 75 -9.87 21.66 6.85
C VAL A 75 -10.07 20.41 7.71
N GLN A 76 -9.07 20.04 8.51
CA GLN A 76 -9.16 18.91 9.43
C GLN A 76 -10.08 19.24 10.60
N PHE A 77 -11.32 18.74 10.53
CA PHE A 77 -12.34 18.94 11.54
C PHE A 77 -12.77 17.60 12.15
N ASP A 78 -12.25 17.31 13.35
CA ASP A 78 -12.57 16.10 14.11
C ASP A 78 -13.56 16.40 15.25
N GLN A 79 -14.22 15.36 15.76
CA GLN A 79 -15.12 15.45 16.92
C GLN A 79 -14.45 16.12 18.13
N ASN A 80 -13.15 15.89 18.36
CA ASN A 80 -12.39 16.49 19.45
C ASN A 80 -12.23 18.01 19.30
N VAL A 81 -12.13 18.49 18.05
CA VAL A 81 -12.06 19.92 17.73
C VAL A 81 -13.44 20.55 17.93
N ALA A 82 -14.51 19.89 17.47
CA ALA A 82 -15.88 20.33 17.70
C ALA A 82 -16.19 20.48 19.20
N GLN A 83 -15.87 19.47 20.01
CA GLN A 83 -16.04 19.52 21.47
C GLN A 83 -15.21 20.65 22.10
N SER A 84 -14.00 20.91 21.61
CA SER A 84 -13.14 21.99 22.11
C SER A 84 -13.69 23.38 21.80
N ILE A 85 -14.42 23.54 20.69
CA ILE A 85 -15.10 24.79 20.34
C ILE A 85 -16.40 24.95 21.15
N ILE A 86 -17.18 23.87 21.30
CA ILE A 86 -18.43 23.86 22.10
C ILE A 86 -18.14 24.24 23.55
N THR A 87 -17.01 23.78 24.09
CA THR A 87 -16.54 24.06 25.46
C THR A 87 -15.79 25.39 25.60
N GLU A 88 -15.80 26.23 24.55
CA GLU A 88 -15.23 27.58 24.56
C GLU A 88 -13.74 27.62 24.92
N LYS A 89 -12.98 26.57 24.57
CA LYS A 89 -11.53 26.57 24.82
C LYS A 89 -10.87 27.74 24.09
N PRO A 90 -10.05 28.55 24.78
CA PRO A 90 -9.42 29.71 24.19
C PRO A 90 -8.54 29.30 23.01
N GLY A 91 -8.68 30.00 21.88
CA GLY A 91 -7.89 29.75 20.67
C GLY A 91 -8.39 28.62 19.75
N ALA A 92 -9.25 27.70 20.23
CA ALA A 92 -9.77 26.60 19.39
C ALA A 92 -10.61 27.12 18.21
N ALA A 93 -11.58 27.99 18.51
CA ALA A 93 -12.41 28.64 17.49
C ALA A 93 -11.57 29.53 16.56
N THR A 94 -10.57 30.24 17.11
CA THR A 94 -9.71 31.16 16.34
C THR A 94 -8.85 30.41 15.33
N LYS A 95 -8.30 29.26 15.74
CA LYS A 95 -7.50 28.38 14.86
C LYS A 95 -8.35 27.82 13.72
N LEU A 96 -9.54 27.32 14.03
CA LEU A 96 -10.46 26.81 13.01
C LEU A 96 -10.85 27.90 12.01
N LEU A 97 -11.25 29.07 12.51
CA LEU A 97 -11.68 30.16 11.63
C LEU A 97 -10.51 30.69 10.78
N TYR A 98 -9.29 30.71 11.31
CA TYR A 98 -8.12 31.08 10.52
C TYR A 98 -7.81 30.08 9.40
N GLN A 99 -7.91 28.77 9.68
CA GLN A 99 -7.78 27.74 8.66
C GLN A 99 -8.87 27.88 7.59
N LEU A 100 -10.11 28.14 8.02
CA LEU A 100 -11.23 28.39 7.13
C LEU A 100 -11.00 29.65 6.28
N TYR A 101 -10.52 30.74 6.88
CA TYR A 101 -10.16 31.97 6.16
C TYR A 101 -9.15 31.70 5.05
N ILE A 102 -8.06 30.97 5.33
CA ILE A 102 -7.06 30.62 4.31
C ILE A 102 -7.69 29.76 3.19
N ALA A 103 -8.51 28.76 3.55
CA ALA A 103 -9.15 27.88 2.58
C ALA A 103 -10.11 28.66 1.66
N LEU A 104 -10.92 29.56 2.23
CA LEU A 104 -11.85 30.40 1.48
C LEU A 104 -11.13 31.44 0.61
N GLN A 105 -10.02 32.02 1.10
CA GLN A 105 -9.21 32.94 0.30
C GLN A 105 -8.51 32.25 -0.86
N LYS A 106 -8.06 31.00 -0.69
CA LYS A 106 -7.55 30.16 -1.78
C LYS A 106 -8.64 29.85 -2.81
N LYS A 107 -9.87 29.54 -2.36
CA LYS A 107 -11.04 29.36 -3.25
C LYS A 107 -11.33 30.63 -4.04
N LYS A 108 -11.40 31.79 -3.38
CA LYS A 108 -11.65 33.09 -4.03
C LYS A 108 -10.61 33.41 -5.11
N LYS A 109 -9.34 33.07 -4.89
CA LYS A 109 -8.26 33.27 -5.87
C LYS A 109 -8.30 32.30 -7.05
N THR A 110 -8.91 31.13 -6.88
CA THR A 110 -8.96 30.09 -7.93
C THR A 110 -10.24 30.14 -8.75
N GLY A 111 -11.27 30.87 -8.31
CA GLY A 111 -12.49 31.10 -9.08
C GLY A 111 -13.43 29.89 -9.19
N LEU A 112 -13.17 28.80 -8.46
CA LEU A 112 -14.00 27.59 -8.50
C LEU A 112 -15.33 27.81 -7.75
N THR A 113 -16.44 27.75 -8.49
CA THR A 113 -17.81 27.85 -7.99
C THR A 113 -18.22 26.54 -7.30
N GLY A 114 -19.15 26.59 -6.34
CA GLY A 114 -19.52 25.47 -5.45
C GLY A 114 -19.91 24.15 -6.11
N LEU A 115 -20.30 24.16 -7.40
CA LEU A 115 -20.63 22.96 -8.18
C LEU A 115 -19.42 22.14 -8.64
N GLU A 116 -18.25 22.75 -8.88
CA GLU A 116 -17.09 22.04 -9.45
C GLU A 116 -16.35 21.18 -8.40
N ILE A 117 -16.55 21.45 -7.11
CA ILE A 117 -15.91 20.72 -6.01
C ILE A 117 -16.63 19.38 -5.74
N GLN A 118 -17.91 19.26 -6.10
CA GLN A 118 -18.63 17.97 -6.04
C GLN A 118 -18.24 17.05 -7.20
N THR A 119 -17.94 17.61 -8.37
CA THR A 119 -17.61 16.84 -9.59
C THR A 119 -16.12 16.51 -9.75
N MET A 120 -15.23 17.19 -9.02
CA MET A 120 -13.82 16.82 -8.91
C MET A 120 -13.54 16.13 -7.56
N GLN A 121 -14.13 14.94 -7.36
CA GLN A 121 -13.62 14.04 -6.33
C GLN A 121 -12.13 13.74 -6.64
N PRO A 122 -11.20 13.92 -5.69
CA PRO A 122 -9.89 13.30 -5.81
C PRO A 122 -10.07 11.81 -5.51
N GLN A 123 -10.46 11.04 -6.52
CA GLN A 123 -10.44 9.56 -6.49
C GLN A 123 -9.07 9.00 -6.08
N THR A 124 -8.02 9.82 -6.13
CA THR A 124 -6.67 9.53 -5.63
C THR A 124 -6.57 9.43 -4.11
N ASN A 125 -7.34 10.16 -3.31
CA ASN A 125 -7.18 10.15 -1.84
C ASN A 125 -7.87 8.97 -1.16
N LEU A 126 -9.06 8.56 -1.63
CA LEU A 126 -9.73 7.35 -1.16
C LEU A 126 -8.97 6.09 -1.57
N ARG A 127 -8.44 6.03 -2.81
CA ARG A 127 -7.53 4.94 -3.24
C ARG A 127 -6.23 4.91 -2.43
N LEU A 128 -5.63 6.07 -2.15
CA LEU A 128 -4.37 6.09 -1.37
C LEU A 128 -4.59 5.77 0.11
N GLN A 129 -5.74 6.13 0.69
CA GLN A 129 -6.09 5.73 2.06
C GLN A 129 -6.45 4.24 2.15
N THR A 130 -7.20 3.71 1.18
CA THR A 130 -7.50 2.27 1.11
C THR A 130 -6.22 1.46 0.92
N LEU A 131 -5.37 1.82 -0.05
CA LEU A 131 -4.07 1.18 -0.27
C LEU A 131 -3.13 1.29 0.95
N LYS A 132 -3.08 2.44 1.63
CA LYS A 132 -2.31 2.56 2.89
C LYS A 132 -2.89 1.68 3.98
N SER A 133 -4.21 1.67 4.16
CA SER A 133 -4.89 0.86 5.17
C SER A 133 -4.71 -0.65 4.94
N GLU A 134 -4.69 -1.06 3.68
CA GLU A 134 -4.42 -2.43 3.24
C GLU A 134 -2.95 -2.80 3.48
N ALA A 135 -2.01 -1.93 3.10
CA ALA A 135 -0.58 -2.11 3.38
C ALA A 135 -0.27 -2.20 4.88
N PHE A 136 -0.92 -1.38 5.72
CA PHE A 136 -0.79 -1.47 7.18
C PHE A 136 -1.40 -2.76 7.75
N ARG A 137 -2.54 -3.24 7.22
CA ARG A 137 -3.13 -4.54 7.59
C ARG A 137 -2.20 -5.69 7.20
N GLU A 138 -1.63 -5.63 6.00
CA GLU A 138 -0.74 -6.66 5.46
C GLU A 138 0.57 -6.73 6.25
N GLN A 139 1.15 -5.59 6.63
CA GLN A 139 2.32 -5.51 7.50
C GLN A 139 2.05 -6.12 8.89
N ARG A 140 0.84 -5.92 9.44
CA ARG A 140 0.44 -6.52 10.73
C ARG A 140 0.29 -8.04 10.63
N LEU A 141 -0.27 -8.54 9.53
CA LEU A 141 -0.41 -9.97 9.26
C LEU A 141 0.96 -10.62 9.04
N ASN A 142 1.86 -9.97 8.32
CA ASN A 142 3.23 -10.46 8.11
C ASN A 142 4.04 -10.53 9.40
N ARG A 143 3.92 -9.53 10.30
CA ARG A 143 4.51 -9.60 11.65
C ARG A 143 3.92 -10.75 12.48
N ARG A 144 2.61 -10.97 12.43
CA ARG A 144 1.98 -12.11 13.13
C ARG A 144 2.49 -13.45 12.59
N ARG A 145 2.59 -13.60 11.27
CA ARG A 145 3.15 -14.80 10.64
C ARG A 145 4.62 -15.02 11.02
N GLN A 146 5.44 -13.97 11.01
CA GLN A 146 6.84 -14.06 11.47
C GLN A 146 6.94 -14.46 12.94
N ASN A 147 6.11 -13.87 13.80
CA ASN A 147 6.05 -14.22 15.22
C ASN A 147 5.57 -15.66 15.45
N GLU A 148 4.60 -16.12 14.66
CA GLU A 148 4.09 -17.49 14.73
C GLU A 148 5.12 -18.51 14.23
N ILE A 149 5.85 -18.19 13.15
CA ILE A 149 6.98 -19.01 12.67
C ILE A 149 8.09 -19.04 13.71
N MET A 150 8.45 -17.92 14.33
CA MET A 150 9.41 -17.87 15.43
C MET A 150 8.95 -18.67 16.65
N ALA A 151 7.67 -18.58 17.02
CA ALA A 151 7.10 -19.37 18.11
C ALA A 151 7.09 -20.88 17.78
N LYS A 152 6.80 -21.26 16.52
CA LYS A 152 6.89 -22.65 16.04
C LYS A 152 8.32 -23.15 16.01
N ILE A 153 9.29 -22.32 15.62
CA ILE A 153 10.73 -22.66 15.69
C ILE A 153 11.14 -22.84 17.15
N GLN A 154 10.75 -21.93 18.06
CA GLN A 154 11.05 -22.04 19.50
C GLN A 154 10.38 -23.27 20.14
N ALA A 155 9.16 -23.62 19.75
CA ALA A 155 8.46 -24.81 20.23
C ALA A 155 9.01 -26.11 19.62
N ALA A 156 9.52 -26.08 18.38
CA ALA A 156 10.16 -27.22 17.72
C ALA A 156 11.63 -27.41 18.11
N ILE A 157 12.25 -26.43 18.80
CA ILE A 157 13.53 -26.61 19.48
C ILE A 157 13.25 -27.52 20.69
N ILE A 158 13.38 -28.82 20.47
CA ILE A 158 13.52 -29.81 21.53
C ILE A 158 14.72 -29.36 22.37
N GLN A 159 14.47 -28.92 23.61
CA GLN A 159 15.54 -28.69 24.58
C GLN A 159 16.19 -30.04 24.88
N ILE A 160 17.22 -30.38 24.10
CA ILE A 160 18.20 -31.37 24.51
C ILE A 160 18.84 -30.79 25.77
N PRO A 161 18.74 -31.44 26.95
CA PRO A 161 19.41 -30.97 28.14
C PRO A 161 20.88 -30.83 27.79
N LYS A 162 21.41 -29.60 27.80
CA LYS A 162 22.85 -29.41 27.61
C LYS A 162 23.53 -30.22 28.71
N PRO A 163 24.40 -31.19 28.38
CA PRO A 163 25.17 -31.86 29.41
C PRO A 163 25.94 -30.78 30.18
N GLU A 164 25.87 -30.87 31.49
CA GLU A 164 26.43 -29.89 32.42
C GLU A 164 27.88 -29.58 32.03
N SER A 165 28.14 -28.35 31.60
CA SER A 165 29.44 -27.88 31.08
C SER A 165 30.60 -28.00 32.08
N ASN A 166 30.30 -28.45 33.30
CA ASN A 166 31.19 -28.51 34.44
C ASN A 166 31.77 -29.91 34.68
N ARG A 167 31.31 -30.96 33.97
CA ARG A 167 31.85 -32.32 34.13
C ARG A 167 33.23 -32.48 33.51
N THR A 168 33.49 -31.86 32.36
CA THR A 168 34.79 -31.91 31.66
C THR A 168 35.86 -31.10 32.39
N LEU A 169 35.52 -29.92 32.93
CA LEU A 169 36.48 -29.08 33.68
C LEU A 169 36.87 -29.73 35.01
N LYS A 170 35.91 -30.25 35.79
CA LYS A 170 36.20 -30.99 37.03
C LYS A 170 36.98 -32.28 36.77
N ALA A 171 36.72 -32.99 35.67
CA ALA A 171 37.49 -34.19 35.29
C ALA A 171 38.95 -33.84 34.91
N ILE A 172 39.17 -32.73 34.19
CA ILE A 172 40.51 -32.25 33.83
C ILE A 172 41.28 -31.78 35.08
N GLU A 173 40.62 -31.06 36.00
CA GLU A 173 41.22 -30.66 37.27
C GLU A 173 41.56 -31.86 38.16
N ALA A 174 40.66 -32.84 38.27
CA ALA A 174 40.92 -34.08 39.00
C ALA A 174 42.10 -34.85 38.38
N GLN A 175 42.19 -34.93 37.05
CA GLN A 175 43.29 -35.59 36.37
C GLN A 175 44.63 -34.87 36.58
N LYS A 176 44.65 -33.53 36.54
CA LYS A 176 45.85 -32.73 36.87
C LYS A 176 46.28 -32.93 38.32
N LEU A 177 45.33 -33.02 39.25
CA LEU A 177 45.62 -33.24 40.67
C LEU A 177 46.16 -34.65 40.93
N MET A 178 45.65 -35.66 40.21
CA MET A 178 46.18 -37.03 40.27
C MET A 178 47.58 -37.15 39.66
N LYS A 179 47.89 -36.40 38.57
CA LYS A 179 49.25 -36.34 38.02
C LYS A 179 50.24 -35.69 39.00
N LYS A 180 49.87 -34.55 39.60
CA LYS A 180 50.70 -33.90 40.63
C LYS A 180 50.96 -34.78 41.84
N LYS A 181 49.97 -35.59 42.26
CA LYS A 181 50.16 -36.57 43.35
C LYS A 181 51.16 -37.67 42.97
N LYS A 182 51.06 -38.22 41.76
CA LYS A 182 52.02 -39.22 41.26
C LYS A 182 53.43 -38.64 41.12
N GLU A 183 53.56 -37.44 40.54
CA GLU A 183 54.85 -36.73 40.44
C GLU A 183 55.46 -36.48 41.83
N ALA A 184 54.65 -36.09 42.83
CA ALA A 184 55.12 -35.92 44.20
C ALA A 184 55.55 -37.24 44.87
N GLU A 185 54.84 -38.34 44.61
CA GLU A 185 55.22 -39.69 45.08
C GLU A 185 56.52 -40.17 44.41
N ASP A 186 56.68 -39.94 43.11
CA ASP A 186 57.89 -40.29 42.37
C ASP A 186 59.10 -39.49 42.88
N VAL A 187 58.95 -38.17 43.09
CA VAL A 187 59.99 -37.32 43.71
C VAL A 187 60.30 -37.76 45.14
N ALA A 188 59.30 -38.12 45.95
CA ALA A 188 59.54 -38.65 47.29
C ALA A 188 60.29 -39.98 47.27
N ASN A 189 60.03 -40.84 46.28
CA ASN A 189 60.75 -42.09 46.09
C ASN A 189 62.18 -41.86 45.60
N GLU A 190 62.41 -40.86 44.73
CA GLU A 190 63.75 -40.43 44.31
C GLU A 190 64.55 -39.85 45.46
N ILE A 191 63.94 -39.01 46.30
CA ILE A 191 64.57 -38.47 47.52
C ILE A 191 64.95 -39.61 48.48
N LYS A 192 64.06 -40.58 48.72
CA LYS A 192 64.39 -41.75 49.55
C LYS A 192 65.54 -42.58 48.98
N LYS A 193 65.59 -42.77 47.66
CA LYS A 193 66.71 -43.46 46.99
C LYS A 193 68.00 -42.65 47.13
N PHE A 194 67.93 -41.33 47.02
CA PHE A 194 69.08 -40.43 47.21
C PHE A 194 69.58 -40.41 48.66
N GLU A 195 68.68 -40.36 49.63
CA GLU A 195 69.02 -40.47 51.06
C GLU A 195 69.65 -41.84 51.40
N ALA A 196 69.18 -42.93 50.76
CA ALA A 196 69.80 -44.24 50.89
C ALA A 196 71.20 -44.30 50.28
N LEU A 197 71.42 -43.63 49.14
CA LEU A 197 72.74 -43.49 48.53
C LEU A 197 73.68 -42.66 49.42
N ILE A 198 73.21 -41.55 50.00
CA ILE A 198 74.00 -40.75 50.96
C ILE A 198 74.34 -41.56 52.21
N LYS A 199 73.40 -42.35 52.75
CA LYS A 199 73.69 -43.24 53.88
C LYS A 199 74.71 -44.32 53.53
N LYS A 200 74.67 -44.83 52.29
CA LYS A 200 75.65 -45.80 51.78
C LYS A 200 77.04 -45.18 51.59
N ASP A 201 77.11 -43.94 51.08
CA ASP A 201 78.37 -43.21 50.91
C ASP A 201 78.99 -42.77 52.25
N LEU A 202 78.15 -42.44 53.24
CA LEU A 202 78.60 -42.18 54.62
C LEU A 202 79.20 -43.44 55.27
N GLN A 203 78.64 -44.63 55.01
CA GLN A 203 79.23 -45.91 55.45
C GLN A 203 80.53 -46.30 54.70
N ILE A 204 80.69 -45.89 53.45
CA ILE A 204 81.91 -46.14 52.65
C ILE A 204 83.06 -45.22 53.10
N LYS A 205 82.76 -44.00 53.58
CA LYS A 205 83.78 -43.08 54.13
C LYS A 205 84.26 -43.43 55.54
N GLU A 206 83.54 -44.26 56.30
CA GLU A 206 84.02 -44.80 57.59
C GLU A 206 84.92 -46.05 57.43
N SER A 207 85.05 -46.64 56.23
CA SER A 207 85.73 -47.93 56.04
C SER A 207 86.90 -47.97 55.03
N ALA A 208 87.26 -46.87 54.38
CA ALA A 208 88.37 -46.82 53.41
C ALA A 208 89.62 -46.13 53.96
N SER A 209 90.30 -46.82 54.87
CA SER A 209 91.75 -46.70 55.04
C SER A 209 92.38 -48.03 54.58
N LYS A 210 93.46 -47.91 53.77
CA LYS A 210 94.51 -48.90 53.42
C LYS A 210 94.54 -49.45 51.97
N THR A 211 95.81 -49.51 51.49
CA THR A 211 96.42 -50.38 50.44
C THR A 211 96.08 -50.07 48.97
N SER A 212 96.98 -50.09 47.97
CA SER A 212 98.45 -50.28 47.85
C SER A 212 98.85 -50.28 46.35
N LEU A 213 100.00 -49.64 46.01
CA LEU A 213 101.09 -49.93 45.04
C LEU A 213 100.81 -50.62 43.67
N GLU A 214 101.17 -49.98 42.52
CA GLU A 214 102.44 -50.08 41.71
C GLU A 214 102.32 -51.09 40.52
N THR A 215 103.02 -51.07 39.37
CA THR A 215 104.31 -50.50 38.91
C THR A 215 104.46 -50.65 37.36
N THR A 216 105.25 -49.72 36.77
CA THR A 216 106.24 -49.82 35.66
C THR A 216 105.90 -50.40 34.28
N ASP A 217 106.27 -49.64 33.23
CA ASP A 217 107.31 -50.07 32.29
C ASP A 217 107.90 -48.87 31.53
N GLN A 218 109.16 -48.58 31.82
CA GLN A 218 110.07 -47.74 31.04
C GLN A 218 111.36 -48.53 30.93
N THR A 219 111.86 -48.78 29.72
CA THR A 219 113.28 -48.58 29.35
C THR A 219 113.58 -49.07 27.93
N THR A 220 114.59 -48.43 27.35
CA THR A 220 115.40 -48.84 26.18
C THR A 220 114.89 -48.43 24.79
N ALA A 221 115.45 -47.36 24.25
CA ALA A 221 116.38 -47.46 23.11
C ALA A 221 116.89 -46.07 22.70
N GLU A 222 117.89 -45.57 23.43
CA GLU A 222 118.94 -44.75 22.82
C GLU A 222 119.79 -45.67 21.94
N LEU A 223 119.97 -45.32 20.66
CA LEU A 223 121.24 -45.39 19.90
C LEU A 223 120.96 -45.10 18.41
N LEU A 224 121.83 -44.27 17.81
CA LEU A 224 122.00 -43.98 16.38
C LEU A 224 121.27 -42.75 15.80
N ASN A 225 121.84 -41.59 16.14
CA ASN A 225 121.86 -40.40 15.30
C ASN A 225 123.06 -40.50 14.32
N THR A 226 122.81 -40.74 13.03
CA THR A 226 123.76 -40.43 11.95
C THR A 226 123.02 -40.23 10.63
N TYR A 227 123.24 -39.05 10.04
CA TYR A 227 123.05 -38.69 8.63
C TYR A 227 121.61 -38.51 8.09
N SER A 228 121.15 -37.26 8.20
CA SER A 228 120.35 -36.51 7.22
C SER A 228 119.12 -37.23 6.64
N ASP A 229 118.08 -37.36 7.45
CA ASP A 229 116.72 -37.61 6.95
C ASP A 229 115.68 -36.84 7.78
N ASP A 230 116.03 -35.62 8.19
CA ASP A 230 115.12 -34.68 8.86
C ASP A 230 113.93 -34.33 7.94
N ASP A 231 114.15 -34.36 6.62
CA ASP A 231 113.10 -34.29 5.59
C ASP A 231 112.25 -35.56 5.53
N TYR A 232 112.80 -36.75 5.78
CA TYR A 232 112.06 -38.00 5.81
C TYR A 232 111.23 -38.16 7.09
N ILE A 233 111.75 -37.74 8.23
CA ILE A 233 110.99 -37.69 9.50
C ILE A 233 109.86 -36.66 9.37
N LYS A 234 110.11 -35.47 8.79
CA LYS A 234 109.05 -34.49 8.47
C LYS A 234 108.03 -35.06 7.48
N LYS A 235 108.44 -35.84 6.47
CA LYS A 235 107.52 -36.57 5.56
C LYS A 235 106.75 -37.68 6.27
N ILE A 236 107.30 -38.35 7.29
CA ILE A 236 106.58 -39.34 8.10
C ILE A 236 105.57 -38.64 9.00
N GLN A 237 105.96 -37.57 9.70
CA GLN A 237 105.06 -36.78 10.53
C GLN A 237 103.92 -36.20 9.71
N LYS A 238 104.22 -35.61 8.54
CA LYS A 238 103.22 -35.10 7.61
C LYS A 238 102.28 -36.20 7.12
N ARG A 239 102.79 -37.39 6.76
CA ARG A 239 101.94 -38.55 6.39
C ARG A 239 101.09 -39.03 7.56
N LEU A 240 101.61 -39.01 8.79
CA LEU A 240 100.89 -39.46 9.97
C LEU A 240 99.78 -38.47 10.38
N GLU A 241 100.03 -37.17 10.21
CA GLU A 241 99.04 -36.10 10.34
C GLU A 241 97.98 -36.16 9.23
N GLU A 242 98.38 -36.39 7.97
CA GLU A 242 97.46 -36.60 6.85
C GLU A 242 96.60 -37.86 7.05
N ASP A 243 97.19 -38.96 7.55
CA ASP A 243 96.48 -40.20 7.88
C ASP A 243 95.56 -40.04 9.10
N ALA A 244 95.97 -39.26 10.09
CA ALA A 244 95.13 -38.89 11.23
C ALA A 244 93.93 -38.05 10.79
N PHE A 245 94.17 -37.02 9.97
CA PHE A 245 93.14 -36.20 9.36
C PHE A 245 92.21 -37.03 8.45
N ALA A 246 92.76 -37.95 7.65
CA ALA A 246 91.98 -38.84 6.81
C ALA A 246 91.12 -39.82 7.63
N ARG A 247 91.62 -40.30 8.78
CA ARG A 247 90.84 -41.11 9.74
C ARG A 247 89.73 -40.30 10.38
N GLU A 248 90.02 -39.08 10.84
CA GLU A 248 89.03 -38.20 11.44
C GLU A 248 87.94 -37.81 10.43
N GLN A 249 88.29 -37.56 9.17
CA GLN A 249 87.33 -37.31 8.08
C GLN A 249 86.51 -38.55 7.73
N ARG A 250 87.12 -39.75 7.73
CA ARG A 250 86.37 -41.02 7.59
C ARG A 250 85.39 -41.20 8.74
N GLU A 251 85.79 -40.88 9.97
CA GLU A 251 84.94 -40.99 11.14
C GLU A 251 83.82 -39.95 11.15
N LYS A 252 84.10 -38.69 10.79
CA LYS A 252 83.09 -37.64 10.57
C LYS A 252 82.12 -38.01 9.46
N ARG A 253 82.56 -38.70 8.40
CA ARG A 253 81.68 -39.22 7.35
C ARG A 253 80.81 -40.38 7.85
N ARG A 254 81.37 -41.31 8.62
CA ARG A 254 80.60 -42.40 9.26
C ARG A 254 79.55 -41.87 10.23
N ARG A 255 79.93 -40.91 11.08
CA ARG A 255 79.02 -40.26 12.05
C ARG A 255 77.92 -39.48 11.33
N ARG A 256 78.26 -38.73 10.28
CA ARG A 256 77.25 -38.05 9.43
C ARG A 256 76.30 -39.04 8.78
N LEU A 257 76.81 -40.10 8.15
CA LEU A 257 75.97 -41.10 7.51
C LEU A 257 75.05 -41.81 8.50
N LEU A 258 75.55 -42.15 9.70
CA LEU A 258 74.72 -42.73 10.76
C LEU A 258 73.66 -41.75 11.26
N MET A 259 74.03 -40.48 11.44
CA MET A 259 73.08 -39.46 11.86
C MET A 259 72.03 -39.19 10.78
N ASP A 260 72.43 -39.13 9.51
CA ASP A 260 71.53 -38.97 8.38
C ASP A 260 70.58 -40.17 8.26
N GLN A 261 71.06 -41.40 8.51
CA GLN A 261 70.20 -42.59 8.57
C GLN A 261 69.18 -42.53 9.71
N LEU A 262 69.60 -42.09 10.91
CA LEU A 262 68.71 -41.93 12.06
C LEU A 262 67.67 -40.83 11.81
N MET A 263 68.11 -39.68 11.30
CA MET A 263 67.23 -38.57 10.93
C MET A 263 66.25 -38.96 9.83
N ALA A 264 66.67 -39.75 8.84
CA ALA A 264 65.79 -40.25 7.80
C ALA A 264 64.73 -41.22 8.36
N HIS A 265 65.12 -42.08 9.29
CA HIS A 265 64.18 -43.00 9.95
C HIS A 265 63.19 -42.24 10.85
N GLU A 266 63.67 -41.27 11.63
CA GLU A 266 62.81 -40.42 12.47
C GLU A 266 61.84 -39.59 11.62
N ALA A 267 62.31 -38.97 10.53
CA ALA A 267 61.47 -38.25 9.59
C ALA A 267 60.42 -39.17 8.94
N GLN A 268 60.77 -40.43 8.65
CA GLN A 268 59.82 -41.40 8.10
C GLN A 268 58.76 -41.82 9.15
N GLU A 269 59.14 -42.01 10.41
CA GLU A 269 58.19 -42.27 11.49
C GLU A 269 57.27 -41.07 11.75
N GLU A 270 57.79 -39.86 11.71
CA GLU A 270 57.02 -38.63 11.85
C GLU A 270 56.05 -38.47 10.70
N ALA A 271 56.49 -38.64 9.46
CA ALA A 271 55.63 -38.63 8.28
C ALA A 271 54.53 -39.70 8.39
N TYR A 272 54.85 -40.90 8.85
CA TYR A 272 53.85 -41.95 9.07
C TYR A 272 52.85 -41.60 10.18
N ARG A 273 53.31 -41.00 11.29
CA ARG A 273 52.42 -40.53 12.37
C ARG A 273 51.53 -39.39 11.90
N GLU A 274 52.08 -38.45 11.13
CA GLU A 274 51.37 -37.35 10.51
C GLU A 274 50.34 -37.87 9.51
N GLU A 275 50.70 -38.80 8.63
CA GLU A 275 49.77 -39.45 7.69
C GLU A 275 48.65 -40.19 8.43
N GLN A 276 48.94 -40.90 9.52
CA GLN A 276 47.90 -41.51 10.35
C GLN A 276 47.02 -40.48 11.06
N LEU A 277 47.57 -39.35 11.47
CA LEU A 277 46.81 -38.25 12.07
C LEU A 277 45.92 -37.59 11.01
N ILE A 278 46.46 -37.33 9.83
CA ILE A 278 45.76 -36.82 8.65
C ILE A 278 44.67 -37.80 8.26
N HIS A 279 44.91 -39.11 8.19
CA HIS A 279 43.86 -40.09 7.90
C HIS A 279 42.78 -40.16 8.99
N ARG A 280 43.13 -39.96 10.27
CA ARG A 280 42.16 -39.87 11.37
C ARG A 280 41.36 -38.56 11.35
N LEU A 281 41.98 -37.44 10.95
CA LEU A 281 41.38 -36.10 10.86
C LEU A 281 40.57 -35.92 9.56
N MET A 282 41.09 -36.39 8.42
CA MET A 282 40.45 -36.39 7.10
C MET A 282 39.40 -37.49 6.94
N ARG A 283 39.27 -38.40 7.91
CA ARG A 283 38.04 -39.16 8.09
C ARG A 283 36.96 -38.19 8.55
N GLN A 284 36.47 -37.35 7.62
CA GLN A 284 35.21 -36.62 7.75
C GLN A 284 34.22 -37.58 8.36
N SER A 285 33.62 -37.18 9.49
CA SER A 285 32.59 -37.98 10.14
C SER A 285 31.59 -38.37 9.05
N GLN A 286 31.17 -39.63 8.96
CA GLN A 286 30.10 -40.04 8.03
C GLN A 286 28.86 -39.14 8.16
N GLN A 287 28.73 -38.46 9.30
CA GLN A 287 27.81 -37.37 9.54
C GLN A 287 27.96 -36.19 8.56
N GLU A 288 29.17 -35.69 8.31
CA GLU A 288 29.42 -34.52 7.45
C GLU A 288 29.05 -34.80 6.00
N ARG A 289 29.40 -35.98 5.47
CA ARG A 289 28.97 -36.42 4.13
C ARG A 289 27.45 -36.57 4.03
N ARG A 290 26.80 -37.12 5.06
CA ARG A 290 25.32 -37.19 5.13
C ARG A 290 24.69 -35.81 5.17
N ILE A 291 25.24 -34.88 5.96
CA ILE A 291 24.77 -33.49 6.05
C ILE A 291 24.98 -32.78 4.71
N ALA A 292 26.10 -32.99 4.02
CA ALA A 292 26.36 -32.39 2.71
C ALA A 292 25.35 -32.85 1.64
N VAL A 293 25.05 -34.16 1.58
CA VAL A 293 24.03 -34.70 0.67
C VAL A 293 22.64 -34.18 1.02
N GLN A 294 22.27 -34.17 2.30
CA GLN A 294 20.99 -33.59 2.75
C GLN A 294 20.89 -32.10 2.40
N LEU A 295 21.97 -31.33 2.58
CA LEU A 295 22.01 -29.92 2.21
C LEU A 295 21.87 -29.72 0.70
N MET A 296 22.47 -30.59 -0.11
CA MET A 296 22.31 -30.58 -1.57
C MET A 296 20.85 -30.84 -1.97
N HIS A 297 20.19 -31.84 -1.39
CA HIS A 297 18.76 -32.09 -1.63
C HIS A 297 17.90 -30.90 -1.24
N VAL A 298 18.11 -30.33 -0.04
CA VAL A 298 17.35 -29.15 0.42
C VAL A 298 17.59 -27.94 -0.49
N ARG A 299 18.81 -27.74 -1.00
CA ARG A 299 19.09 -26.67 -1.98
C ARG A 299 18.34 -26.91 -3.28
N HIS A 300 18.34 -28.13 -3.79
CA HIS A 300 17.62 -28.50 -5.01
C HIS A 300 16.11 -28.33 -4.84
N GLU A 301 15.53 -28.82 -3.74
CA GLU A 301 14.10 -28.63 -3.43
C GLU A 301 13.73 -27.15 -3.33
N LYS A 302 14.58 -26.32 -2.71
CA LYS A 302 14.38 -24.86 -2.65
C LYS A 302 14.40 -24.22 -4.02
N GLU A 303 15.31 -24.65 -4.91
CA GLU A 303 15.36 -24.17 -6.29
C GLU A 303 14.06 -24.54 -7.02
N VAL A 304 13.59 -25.79 -6.90
CA VAL A 304 12.32 -26.23 -7.51
C VAL A 304 11.14 -25.42 -6.97
N LEU A 305 11.09 -25.14 -5.67
CA LEU A 305 10.05 -24.28 -5.08
C LEU A 305 10.11 -22.85 -5.60
N TRP A 306 11.32 -22.31 -5.79
CA TRP A 306 11.52 -20.98 -6.35
C TRP A 306 11.05 -20.91 -7.81
N GLN A 307 11.44 -21.88 -8.64
CA GLN A 307 10.98 -22.00 -10.03
C GLN A 307 9.45 -22.17 -10.10
N ASN A 308 8.86 -23.03 -9.26
CA ASN A 308 7.41 -23.21 -9.20
C ASN A 308 6.68 -21.93 -8.78
N ARG A 309 7.27 -21.13 -7.88
CA ARG A 309 6.71 -19.84 -7.48
C ARG A 309 6.71 -18.85 -8.65
N ILE A 310 7.83 -18.70 -9.34
CA ILE A 310 7.94 -17.82 -10.52
C ILE A 310 6.98 -18.27 -11.61
N PHE A 311 6.90 -19.57 -11.87
CA PHE A 311 6.01 -20.09 -12.90
C PHE A 311 4.54 -19.78 -12.58
N ARG A 312 4.12 -19.97 -11.32
CA ARG A 312 2.76 -19.59 -10.89
C ARG A 312 2.52 -18.08 -10.99
N GLU A 313 3.51 -17.28 -10.62
CA GLU A 313 3.42 -15.82 -10.69
C GLU A 313 3.23 -15.35 -12.13
N LYS A 314 4.02 -15.89 -13.08
CA LYS A 314 3.84 -15.66 -14.52
C LYS A 314 2.46 -16.08 -15.02
N GLN A 315 1.97 -17.25 -14.62
CA GLN A 315 0.62 -17.69 -15.00
C GLN A 315 -0.48 -16.77 -14.45
N PHE A 316 -0.32 -16.25 -13.23
CA PHE A 316 -1.25 -15.28 -12.67
C PHE A 316 -1.14 -13.91 -13.37
N GLU A 317 0.06 -13.49 -13.77
CA GLU A 317 0.27 -12.28 -14.56
C GLU A 317 -0.42 -12.38 -15.92
N GLU A 318 -0.20 -13.47 -16.65
CA GLU A 318 -0.84 -13.73 -17.94
C GLU A 318 -2.37 -13.76 -17.81
N ARG A 319 -2.89 -14.43 -16.77
CA ARG A 319 -4.33 -14.45 -16.51
C ARG A 319 -4.87 -13.06 -16.19
N ARG A 320 -4.18 -12.27 -15.36
CA ARG A 320 -4.58 -10.88 -15.06
C ARG A 320 -4.59 -10.00 -16.31
N LEU A 321 -3.58 -10.13 -17.18
CA LEU A 321 -3.52 -9.38 -18.43
C LEU A 321 -4.67 -9.76 -19.36
N LYS A 322 -4.97 -11.06 -19.47
CA LYS A 322 -6.10 -11.54 -20.25
C LYS A 322 -7.44 -11.06 -19.68
N ASP A 323 -7.65 -11.22 -18.38
CA ASP A 323 -8.88 -10.76 -17.71
C ASP A 323 -9.06 -9.24 -17.85
N PHE A 324 -7.96 -8.48 -17.83
CA PHE A 324 -7.96 -7.04 -18.07
C PHE A 324 -8.35 -6.71 -19.51
N GLN A 325 -7.77 -7.40 -20.49
CA GLN A 325 -8.13 -7.22 -21.90
C GLN A 325 -9.60 -7.60 -22.17
N ASP A 326 -10.05 -8.75 -21.65
CA ASP A 326 -11.43 -9.21 -21.78
C ASP A 326 -12.42 -8.25 -21.07
N ALA A 327 -12.00 -7.55 -20.01
CA ALA A 327 -12.80 -6.50 -19.39
C ALA A 327 -12.90 -5.26 -20.29
N LEU A 328 -11.78 -4.80 -20.86
CA LEU A 328 -11.77 -3.69 -21.81
C LEU A 328 -12.63 -3.97 -23.06
N ASP A 329 -12.54 -5.19 -23.60
CA ASP A 329 -13.30 -5.59 -24.78
C ASP A 329 -14.80 -5.65 -24.47
N ARG A 330 -15.19 -6.12 -23.27
CA ARG A 330 -16.59 -6.09 -22.80
C ARG A 330 -17.10 -4.66 -22.63
N GLU A 331 -16.35 -3.79 -21.98
CA GLU A 331 -16.72 -2.38 -21.83
C GLU A 331 -16.85 -1.68 -23.19
N ALA A 332 -15.91 -1.94 -24.11
CA ALA A 332 -15.97 -1.41 -25.46
C ALA A 332 -17.18 -1.92 -26.26
N ALA A 333 -17.56 -3.20 -26.09
CA ALA A 333 -18.76 -3.76 -26.72
C ALA A 333 -20.04 -3.12 -26.17
N LEU A 334 -20.15 -2.95 -24.85
CA LEU A 334 -21.28 -2.26 -24.22
C LEU A 334 -21.37 -0.80 -24.66
N ALA A 335 -20.25 -0.09 -24.74
CA ALA A 335 -20.21 1.29 -25.21
C ALA A 335 -20.63 1.41 -26.69
N LYS A 336 -20.25 0.45 -27.54
CA LYS A 336 -20.71 0.39 -28.94
C LYS A 336 -22.21 0.15 -29.01
N GLN A 337 -22.75 -0.78 -28.22
CA GLN A 337 -24.19 -1.04 -28.19
C GLN A 337 -24.96 0.19 -27.72
N ALA A 338 -24.54 0.82 -26.62
CA ALA A 338 -25.15 2.05 -26.11
C ALA A 338 -25.14 3.19 -27.14
N LYS A 339 -24.07 3.30 -27.95
CA LYS A 339 -24.00 4.29 -29.04
C LYS A 339 -25.02 4.00 -30.15
N ILE A 340 -25.22 2.73 -30.49
CA ILE A 340 -26.22 2.31 -31.48
C ILE A 340 -27.63 2.60 -30.93
N ASP A 341 -27.92 2.16 -29.71
CA ASP A 341 -29.22 2.35 -29.07
C ASP A 341 -29.58 3.85 -28.95
N PHE A 342 -28.62 4.68 -28.56
CA PHE A 342 -28.79 6.13 -28.48
C PHE A 342 -29.04 6.77 -29.86
N ALA A 343 -28.32 6.31 -30.89
CA ALA A 343 -28.53 6.78 -32.26
C ALA A 343 -29.92 6.38 -32.78
N GLU A 344 -30.38 5.16 -32.48
CA GLU A 344 -31.73 4.70 -32.81
C GLU A 344 -32.81 5.51 -32.08
N GLN A 345 -32.63 5.78 -30.78
CA GLN A 345 -33.54 6.63 -30.02
C GLN A 345 -33.63 8.03 -30.61
N THR A 346 -32.49 8.65 -30.92
CA THR A 346 -32.42 9.97 -31.55
C THR A 346 -33.15 9.97 -32.90
N LEU A 347 -33.04 8.90 -33.68
CA LEU A 347 -33.74 8.76 -34.96
C LEU A 347 -35.25 8.62 -34.77
N ARG A 348 -35.70 7.76 -33.84
CA ARG A 348 -37.13 7.61 -33.51
C ARG A 348 -37.74 8.92 -33.01
N GLU A 349 -37.03 9.67 -32.17
CA GLU A 349 -37.47 10.99 -31.71
C GLU A 349 -37.61 11.98 -32.86
N LYS A 350 -36.65 12.01 -33.79
CA LYS A 350 -36.74 12.84 -35.00
C LYS A 350 -37.95 12.49 -35.85
N GLU A 351 -38.22 11.20 -36.09
CA GLU A 351 -39.40 10.76 -36.84
C GLU A 351 -40.71 11.19 -36.17
N ILE A 352 -40.79 11.09 -34.84
CA ILE A 352 -41.97 11.54 -34.08
C ILE A 352 -42.14 13.05 -34.20
N HIS A 353 -41.06 13.82 -34.04
CA HIS A 353 -41.10 15.28 -34.18
C HIS A 353 -41.49 15.71 -35.59
N GLU A 354 -41.01 15.02 -36.61
CA GLU A 354 -41.39 15.26 -38.00
C GLU A 354 -42.89 15.02 -38.20
N LYS A 355 -43.42 13.88 -37.73
CA LYS A 355 -44.87 13.58 -37.78
C LYS A 355 -45.71 14.66 -37.11
N ILE A 356 -45.34 15.06 -35.90
CA ILE A 356 -46.03 16.13 -35.15
C ILE A 356 -45.93 17.46 -35.91
N SER A 357 -44.80 17.75 -36.54
CA SER A 357 -44.62 18.99 -37.31
C SER A 357 -45.52 19.04 -38.54
N VAL A 358 -45.65 17.90 -39.25
CA VAL A 358 -46.54 17.72 -40.41
C VAL A 358 -47.99 17.84 -39.98
N GLU A 359 -48.40 17.16 -38.91
CA GLU A 359 -49.77 17.24 -38.38
C GLU A 359 -50.12 18.67 -37.97
N ARG A 360 -49.22 19.37 -37.26
CA ARG A 360 -49.44 20.79 -36.92
C ARG A 360 -49.53 21.68 -38.15
N ALA A 361 -48.80 21.37 -39.22
CA ALA A 361 -48.89 22.10 -40.48
C ALA A 361 -50.24 21.85 -41.18
N GLN A 362 -50.70 20.60 -41.20
CA GLN A 362 -52.02 20.22 -41.71
C GLN A 362 -53.14 20.91 -40.93
N GLN A 363 -53.11 20.86 -39.60
CA GLN A 363 -54.10 21.54 -38.75
C GLN A 363 -54.11 23.06 -38.98
N ARG A 364 -52.95 23.69 -39.20
CA ARG A 364 -52.90 25.11 -39.59
C ARG A 364 -53.55 25.34 -40.95
N TYR A 365 -53.24 24.49 -41.92
CA TYR A 365 -53.85 24.56 -43.25
C TYR A 365 -55.37 24.39 -43.18
N GLU A 366 -55.87 23.38 -42.47
CA GLU A 366 -57.31 23.12 -42.29
C GLU A 366 -58.02 24.30 -41.62
N LYS A 367 -57.40 24.90 -40.59
CA LYS A 367 -57.94 26.11 -39.96
C LYS A 367 -58.03 27.27 -40.93
N HIS A 368 -56.96 27.56 -41.66
CA HIS A 368 -56.95 28.65 -42.64
C HIS A 368 -57.93 28.37 -43.79
N TYR A 369 -57.98 27.13 -44.27
CA TYR A 369 -58.92 26.70 -45.29
C TYR A 369 -60.37 26.84 -44.82
N GLY A 370 -60.69 26.41 -43.59
CA GLY A 370 -62.02 26.54 -42.99
C GLY A 370 -62.46 28.00 -42.91
N ILE A 371 -61.60 28.89 -42.41
CA ILE A 371 -61.89 30.34 -42.38
C ILE A 371 -62.15 30.88 -43.80
N CYS A 372 -61.32 30.51 -44.78
CA CYS A 372 -61.51 30.96 -46.16
C CYS A 372 -62.79 30.40 -46.79
N ALA A 373 -63.14 29.15 -46.51
CA ALA A 373 -64.37 28.51 -46.95
C ALA A 373 -65.61 29.19 -46.34
N GLU A 374 -65.59 29.49 -45.04
CA GLU A 374 -66.67 30.24 -44.37
C GLU A 374 -66.87 31.63 -44.99
N ILE A 375 -65.79 32.36 -45.25
CA ILE A 375 -65.87 33.68 -45.90
C ILE A 375 -66.44 33.55 -47.32
N LEU A 376 -66.01 32.53 -48.08
CA LEU A 376 -66.52 32.29 -49.42
C LEU A 376 -68.01 31.94 -49.41
N ASP A 377 -68.45 31.12 -48.46
CA ASP A 377 -69.86 30.75 -48.26
C ASP A 377 -70.71 31.99 -47.94
N GLN A 378 -70.23 32.85 -47.03
CA GLN A 378 -70.88 34.14 -46.72
C GLN A 378 -70.94 35.07 -47.95
N MET A 379 -69.91 35.07 -48.81
CA MET A 379 -69.92 35.83 -50.06
C MET A 379 -70.95 35.28 -51.05
N LEU A 380 -71.00 33.96 -51.19
CA LEU A 380 -72.00 33.28 -52.03
C LEU A 380 -73.41 33.57 -51.52
N ASP A 381 -73.64 33.48 -50.21
CA ASP A 381 -74.91 33.80 -49.55
C ASP A 381 -75.37 35.23 -49.83
N LEU A 382 -74.45 36.20 -49.73
CA LEU A 382 -74.77 37.59 -50.06
C LEU A 382 -75.14 37.73 -51.54
N CYS A 383 -74.36 37.10 -52.43
CA CYS A 383 -74.61 37.13 -53.87
C CYS A 383 -75.95 36.47 -54.23
N THR A 384 -76.29 35.32 -53.64
CA THR A 384 -77.56 34.63 -53.88
C THR A 384 -78.74 35.42 -53.32
N LYS A 385 -78.65 35.97 -52.11
CA LYS A 385 -79.70 36.84 -51.55
C LYS A 385 -79.96 38.07 -52.42
N VAL A 386 -78.89 38.71 -52.91
CA VAL A 386 -78.97 39.86 -53.81
C VAL A 386 -79.60 39.45 -55.15
N ALA A 387 -79.25 38.29 -55.69
CA ALA A 387 -79.82 37.77 -56.93
C ALA A 387 -81.31 37.43 -56.78
N ASP A 388 -81.69 36.70 -55.72
CA ASP A 388 -83.07 36.34 -55.39
C ASP A 388 -83.94 37.58 -55.26
N TYR A 389 -83.48 38.60 -54.54
CA TYR A 389 -84.22 39.85 -54.36
C TYR A 389 -84.41 40.59 -55.69
N ARG A 390 -83.36 40.68 -56.53
CA ARG A 390 -83.47 41.34 -57.85
C ARG A 390 -84.47 40.64 -58.76
N LEU A 391 -84.52 39.31 -58.70
CA LEU A 391 -85.47 38.49 -59.46
C LEU A 391 -86.92 38.72 -58.98
N LEU A 392 -87.12 38.92 -57.68
CA LEU A 392 -88.43 39.22 -57.08
C LEU A 392 -88.89 40.69 -57.28
N THR A 393 -87.97 41.67 -57.29
CA THR A 393 -88.31 43.11 -57.31
C THR A 393 -88.04 43.83 -58.63
N ASN A 394 -87.83 43.11 -59.74
CA ASN A 394 -87.45 43.69 -61.04
C ASN A 394 -86.22 44.64 -60.94
N ASN A 395 -85.11 44.10 -60.41
CA ASN A 395 -83.78 44.73 -60.32
C ASN A 395 -83.59 45.93 -59.36
N LEU A 396 -84.63 46.39 -58.64
CA LEU A 396 -84.49 47.49 -57.68
C LEU A 396 -84.22 46.96 -56.26
N ILE A 397 -83.03 47.23 -55.70
CA ILE A 397 -82.70 46.93 -54.30
C ILE A 397 -82.70 48.23 -53.49
N PRO A 398 -83.54 48.36 -52.45
CA PRO A 398 -83.49 49.49 -51.53
C PRO A 398 -82.14 49.62 -50.82
N HIS A 399 -81.61 50.84 -50.73
CA HIS A 399 -80.29 51.12 -50.13
C HIS A 399 -80.16 50.61 -48.68
N LYS A 400 -81.23 50.72 -47.89
CA LYS A 400 -81.25 50.27 -46.49
C LYS A 400 -81.03 48.76 -46.38
N MET A 401 -81.77 47.96 -47.14
CA MET A 401 -81.63 46.50 -47.14
C MET A 401 -80.22 46.04 -47.59
N MET A 402 -79.65 46.72 -48.59
CA MET A 402 -78.27 46.44 -49.02
C MET A 402 -77.22 46.83 -47.98
N HIS A 403 -77.49 47.88 -47.18
CA HIS A 403 -76.62 48.26 -46.07
C HIS A 403 -76.70 47.22 -44.95
N ASP A 404 -77.91 46.81 -44.56
CA ASP A 404 -78.13 45.81 -43.51
C ASP A 404 -77.49 44.46 -43.87
N TRP A 405 -77.61 43.98 -45.11
CA TRP A 405 -76.95 42.73 -45.53
C TRP A 405 -75.43 42.84 -45.58
N LYS A 406 -74.89 44.02 -45.91
CA LYS A 406 -73.45 44.26 -45.83
C LYS A 406 -72.97 44.28 -44.38
N GLU A 407 -73.74 44.87 -43.47
CA GLU A 407 -73.42 44.84 -42.04
C GLU A 407 -73.48 43.40 -41.48
N LEU A 408 -74.43 42.58 -41.91
CA LEU A 408 -74.48 41.15 -41.57
C LEU A 408 -73.26 40.38 -42.09
N PHE A 409 -72.83 40.65 -43.33
CA PHE A 409 -71.61 40.08 -43.90
C PHE A 409 -70.35 40.51 -43.13
N PHE A 410 -70.21 41.80 -42.79
CA PHE A 410 -69.06 42.30 -42.04
C PHE A 410 -69.04 41.83 -40.58
N SER A 411 -70.21 41.53 -40.00
CA SER A 411 -70.32 40.96 -38.65
C SER A 411 -70.20 39.43 -38.63
N GLY A 412 -70.11 38.77 -39.80
CA GLY A 412 -69.97 37.32 -39.91
C GLY A 412 -71.22 36.53 -39.51
N ILE A 413 -72.40 37.18 -39.54
CA ILE A 413 -73.68 36.54 -39.22
C ILE A 413 -74.27 35.98 -40.52
N PRO A 414 -74.67 34.69 -40.57
CA PRO A 414 -75.30 34.10 -41.75
C PRO A 414 -76.52 34.90 -42.22
N ILE A 415 -76.62 35.18 -43.52
CA ILE A 415 -77.71 35.99 -44.10
C ILE A 415 -78.97 35.15 -44.29
N TYR A 416 -78.83 33.83 -44.42
CA TYR A 416 -79.93 32.88 -44.34
C TYR A 416 -80.15 32.46 -42.87
N GLU A 417 -81.41 32.45 -42.45
CA GLU A 417 -81.80 31.90 -41.15
C GLU A 417 -81.48 30.40 -41.15
N GLN A 418 -80.49 30.00 -40.35
CA GLN A 418 -80.18 28.59 -40.15
C GLN A 418 -81.41 27.93 -39.52
N THR A 419 -82.22 27.26 -40.35
CA THR A 419 -83.23 26.34 -39.86
C THR A 419 -82.49 25.27 -39.10
N SER A 420 -82.47 25.41 -37.78
CA SER A 420 -82.00 24.39 -36.87
C SER A 420 -82.98 23.24 -37.02
N LEU A 421 -82.69 22.35 -37.96
CA LEU A 421 -83.10 20.96 -37.87
C LEU A 421 -82.47 20.44 -36.58
N THR A 422 -83.24 20.56 -35.50
CA THR A 422 -83.08 19.86 -34.23
C THR A 422 -83.14 18.36 -34.51
N HIS A 423 -82.07 17.80 -35.08
CA HIS A 423 -81.79 16.38 -35.02
C HIS A 423 -80.88 16.14 -33.82
N GLY A 424 -81.51 15.74 -32.71
CA GLY A 424 -80.89 14.96 -31.65
C GLY A 424 -79.74 15.62 -30.90
N GLN A 425 -80.06 16.56 -30.01
CA GLN A 425 -79.30 16.64 -28.76
C GLN A 425 -79.56 15.35 -27.97
N THR A 426 -78.78 14.30 -28.23
CA THR A 426 -78.51 13.31 -27.19
C THR A 426 -77.68 14.01 -26.14
N GLU A 427 -78.32 14.39 -25.04
CA GLU A 427 -77.68 14.62 -23.75
C GLU A 427 -76.56 13.57 -23.57
N PRO A 428 -75.29 13.98 -23.42
CA PRO A 428 -74.22 13.03 -23.16
C PRO A 428 -74.51 12.40 -21.80
N THR A 429 -74.85 11.11 -21.80
CA THR A 429 -75.11 10.29 -20.62
C THR A 429 -74.10 10.61 -19.54
N GLU A 430 -74.55 10.84 -18.30
CA GLU A 430 -73.70 11.17 -17.13
C GLU A 430 -72.48 10.23 -16.97
N GLU A 431 -72.59 9.00 -17.49
CA GLU A 431 -71.50 8.02 -17.60
C GLU A 431 -70.29 8.54 -18.42
N HIS A 432 -70.51 9.24 -19.53
CA HIS A 432 -69.43 9.83 -20.35
C HIS A 432 -68.74 10.99 -19.62
N ARG A 433 -69.50 11.79 -18.86
CA ARG A 433 -68.94 12.86 -18.03
C ARG A 433 -68.11 12.29 -16.89
N VAL A 434 -68.55 11.18 -16.29
CA VAL A 434 -67.81 10.43 -15.25
C VAL A 434 -66.56 9.77 -15.83
N GLU A 435 -66.60 9.23 -17.05
CA GLU A 435 -65.44 8.63 -17.72
C GLU A 435 -64.37 9.64 -18.10
N VAL A 436 -64.75 10.81 -18.63
CA VAL A 436 -63.81 11.91 -18.86
C VAL A 436 -63.20 12.40 -17.54
N ARG A 437 -63.99 12.46 -16.46
CA ARG A 437 -63.51 12.83 -15.13
C ARG A 437 -62.56 11.77 -14.55
N LYS A 438 -62.80 10.47 -14.79
CA LYS A 438 -61.86 9.38 -14.45
C LYS A 438 -60.57 9.47 -15.25
N ARG A 439 -60.65 9.74 -16.56
CA ARG A 439 -59.50 9.86 -17.45
C ARG A 439 -58.60 11.04 -17.09
N ASN A 440 -59.18 12.18 -16.72
CA ASN A 440 -58.43 13.36 -16.25
C ASN A 440 -57.82 13.17 -14.84
N LEU A 441 -58.45 12.34 -14.00
CA LEU A 441 -57.93 12.03 -12.66
C LEU A 441 -56.70 11.11 -12.72
N LEU A 442 -56.63 10.22 -13.71
CA LEU A 442 -55.43 9.40 -13.97
C LEU A 442 -54.24 10.28 -14.38
N ASP A 443 -54.46 11.28 -15.24
CA ASP A 443 -53.36 12.12 -15.78
C ASP A 443 -52.73 13.04 -14.71
N SER A 444 -53.53 13.63 -13.81
CA SER A 444 -53.01 14.57 -12.81
C SER A 444 -52.32 13.89 -11.61
N LYS A 445 -52.74 12.67 -11.23
CA LYS A 445 -52.12 11.95 -10.10
C LYS A 445 -50.86 11.20 -10.52
N ASP A 446 -50.85 10.59 -11.71
CA ASP A 446 -49.67 9.90 -12.22
C ASP A 446 -48.55 10.89 -12.56
N TYR A 447 -48.89 12.12 -12.98
CA TYR A 447 -47.92 13.20 -13.20
C TYR A 447 -47.23 13.67 -11.92
N GLU A 448 -47.96 13.75 -10.81
CA GLU A 448 -47.37 14.13 -9.51
C GLU A 448 -46.50 13.00 -8.93
N ASP A 449 -46.88 11.74 -9.10
CA ASP A 449 -46.04 10.59 -8.70
C ASP A 449 -44.76 10.50 -9.55
N TYR A 450 -44.81 10.84 -10.85
CA TYR A 450 -43.62 10.92 -11.70
C TYR A 450 -42.66 12.04 -11.27
N LYS A 451 -43.20 13.16 -10.79
CA LYS A 451 -42.42 14.31 -10.31
C LYS A 451 -41.71 14.04 -8.98
N VAL A 452 -42.30 13.19 -8.13
CA VAL A 452 -41.69 12.74 -6.87
C VAL A 452 -40.50 11.81 -7.12
N HIS A 453 -40.51 11.02 -8.21
CA HIS A 453 -39.40 10.14 -8.57
C HIS A 453 -38.23 10.79 -9.30
N THR A 454 -38.38 12.03 -9.78
CA THR A 454 -37.28 12.81 -10.40
C THR A 454 -36.51 13.73 -9.45
N ASN A 455 -36.90 13.79 -8.16
CA ASN A 455 -36.24 14.61 -7.14
C ASN A 455 -35.62 13.79 -5.99
N MET A 456 -35.23 12.54 -6.24
CA MET A 456 -34.34 11.77 -5.35
C MET A 456 -32.99 11.50 -6.01
#